data_AF-A0A7X8ZP64-F1
#
_entry.id   AF-A0A7X8ZP64-F1
#
_cell.length_a   1.000
_cell.length_b   1.000
_cell.length_c   1.000
_cell.angle_alpha   90.00
_cell.angle_beta   90.00
_cell.angle_gamma   90.00
#
_symmetry.space_group_name_H-M   'P 1'
#
loop_
_entity.id
_entity.type
_entity.pdbx_description
1 polymer ?
#
loop_
_entity_poly.entity_id
_entity_poly.type
_entity_poly.pdbx_seq_one_letter_code
_entity_poly.pdbx_strand_id
1 'polypeptide(L)'
;RLEANLNLIKDKKYLPIIIDGGYPSLTTSLNMGLKKAIKQNKININNINSSYTKALDVIASWEKNYPNTYNEFKKLVNITDFIEGLTSFNKSVLDEFCLLYPILTSGSTFEPFSDLEIIKNLSKFSKEIEKYGYNGIVIVYDEFSKYLETYNNNISQSDFRVLQDLAELANNSKENNQIHLLLITHKMPKNYFTSSLMLQEWDAISGRFDYKELINEDYQAYEIIDNVIQKNDNEISEIKKQYNNDYQELKQYFVNKQIVNVQTFETIENCFPLHPFTAYCLPVISSLVAQNTRTLFTFLLAKEPFSLSTLIAKKNDIITVDCLFDYFESSFKKQPFDSLIYKVWEETIKLTRKFKAKENIVKFLKALAIINILNQLDEFPPVIDTLFVAFKLSNFDNKDILQTIGFLTETHDIITSVNNMYISIFHDTHNILEALQIEERKIQKNIDVAYELNTLIHKAFYPIAYNDEFNITRYFELCFCNGNEDKIKAIDFNNNNPDGKIYAIIPNNLDSSAIKTLYYELNNSSMNLFV
;
A
#
# COMPACT_ATOMS: atom_id res chain seq x y z
N ARG A 1 -2.55 24.06 13.61
CA ARG A 1 -3.88 24.14 12.95
C ARG A 1 -4.75 22.92 13.27
N LEU A 2 -4.26 21.69 13.09
CA LEU A 2 -4.98 20.46 13.47
C LEU A 2 -5.39 20.39 14.95
N GLU A 3 -4.49 20.70 15.90
CA GLU A 3 -4.83 20.74 17.33
C GLU A 3 -5.87 21.81 17.69
N ALA A 4 -5.81 22.97 17.02
CA ALA A 4 -6.81 24.04 17.19
C ALA A 4 -8.19 23.62 16.66
N ASN A 5 -8.24 22.89 15.55
CA ASN A 5 -9.47 22.33 14.99
C ASN A 5 -10.01 21.15 15.82
N LEU A 6 -9.15 20.30 16.38
CA LEU A 6 -9.55 19.22 17.28
C LEU A 6 -10.18 19.78 18.56
N ASN A 7 -9.62 20.83 19.15
CA ASN A 7 -10.21 21.51 20.30
C ASN A 7 -11.55 22.22 19.96
N LEU A 8 -11.77 22.61 18.70
CA LEU A 8 -13.04 23.16 18.22
C LEU A 8 -14.13 22.10 18.04
N ILE A 9 -13.76 20.81 17.92
CA ILE A 9 -14.66 19.66 17.67
C ILE A 9 -14.85 18.82 18.95
N LYS A 10 -13.88 18.86 19.88
CA LYS A 10 -13.92 18.17 21.17
C LYS A 10 -15.18 18.59 21.94
N ASP A 11 -15.91 17.60 22.44
CA ASP A 11 -17.18 17.75 23.17
C ASP A 11 -18.37 18.34 22.36
N LYS A 12 -18.25 18.45 21.03
CA LYS A 12 -19.36 18.84 20.14
C LYS A 12 -20.00 17.64 19.45
N LYS A 13 -21.31 17.69 19.26
CA LYS A 13 -22.08 16.61 18.64
C LYS A 13 -22.37 16.96 17.19
N TYR A 14 -21.94 16.13 16.25
CA TYR A 14 -22.21 16.31 14.82
C TYR A 14 -23.16 15.23 14.31
N LEU A 15 -24.00 15.60 13.35
CA LEU A 15 -24.88 14.64 12.68
C LEU A 15 -24.15 14.03 11.48
N PRO A 16 -23.87 12.70 11.47
CA PRO A 16 -23.27 12.05 10.32
C PRO A 16 -24.28 11.87 9.20
N ILE A 17 -23.89 12.27 7.99
CA ILE A 17 -24.57 12.03 6.73
C ILE A 17 -23.67 11.11 5.92
N ILE A 18 -23.99 9.81 5.92
CA ILE A 18 -23.22 8.80 5.19
C ILE A 18 -23.82 8.67 3.80
N ILE A 19 -22.98 8.87 2.78
CA ILE A 19 -23.34 8.73 1.38
C ILE A 19 -22.91 7.34 0.90
N ASP A 20 -23.90 6.55 0.50
CA ASP A 20 -23.69 5.26 -0.13
C ASP A 20 -23.43 5.45 -1.65
N GLY A 21 -22.58 4.61 -2.25
CA GLY A 21 -22.31 4.64 -3.68
C GLY A 21 -23.44 4.00 -4.52
N GLY A 22 -23.44 4.27 -5.83
CA GLY A 22 -24.35 3.62 -6.79
C GLY A 22 -25.54 4.45 -7.26
N TYR A 23 -25.59 5.74 -6.93
CA TYR A 23 -26.59 6.67 -7.45
C TYR A 23 -26.09 7.42 -8.70
N PRO A 24 -27.01 7.86 -9.59
CA PRO A 24 -26.65 8.41 -10.90
C PRO A 24 -26.05 9.82 -10.88
N SER A 25 -26.13 10.56 -9.76
CA SER A 25 -25.51 11.89 -9.64
C SER A 25 -25.13 12.21 -8.19
N LEU A 26 -24.20 13.15 -8.01
CA LEU A 26 -23.78 13.62 -6.68
C LEU A 26 -24.96 14.22 -5.90
N THR A 27 -25.80 15.03 -6.55
CA THR A 27 -27.00 15.64 -5.94
C THR A 27 -27.98 14.58 -5.42
N THR A 28 -28.19 13.49 -6.17
CA THR A 28 -29.08 12.40 -5.75
C THR A 28 -28.52 11.69 -4.52
N SER A 29 -27.22 11.40 -4.56
CA SER A 29 -26.50 10.73 -3.46
C SER A 29 -26.58 11.54 -2.16
N LEU A 30 -26.36 12.85 -2.23
CA LEU A 30 -26.47 13.77 -1.09
C LEU A 30 -27.88 13.81 -0.51
N ASN A 31 -28.91 13.89 -1.36
CA ASN A 31 -30.31 13.89 -0.90
C ASN A 31 -30.69 12.59 -0.18
N MET A 32 -30.27 11.44 -0.73
CA MET A 32 -30.54 10.14 -0.13
C MET A 32 -29.85 10.01 1.24
N GLY A 33 -28.57 10.38 1.33
CA GLY A 33 -27.82 10.40 2.59
C GLY A 33 -28.47 11.30 3.63
N LEU A 34 -28.86 12.52 3.24
CA LEU A 34 -29.52 13.48 4.12
C LEU A 34 -30.84 12.92 4.66
N LYS A 35 -31.69 12.34 3.80
CA LYS A 35 -32.95 11.72 4.23
C LYS A 35 -32.73 10.53 5.17
N LYS A 36 -31.74 9.69 4.88
CA LYS A 36 -31.37 8.55 5.73
C LYS A 36 -30.98 9.03 7.13
N ALA A 37 -30.12 10.06 7.21
CA ALA A 37 -29.70 10.67 8.47
C ALA A 37 -30.88 11.24 9.26
N ILE A 38 -31.80 11.96 8.60
CA ILE A 38 -33.00 12.53 9.24
C ILE A 38 -33.89 11.44 9.81
N LYS A 39 -34.17 10.39 9.03
CA LYS A 39 -35.04 9.27 9.43
C LYS A 39 -34.44 8.50 10.61
N GLN A 40 -33.14 8.18 10.55
CA GLN A 40 -32.45 7.42 11.60
C GLN A 40 -32.40 8.18 12.93
N ASN A 41 -32.21 9.51 12.87
CA ASN A 41 -32.08 10.35 14.05
C ASN A 41 -33.41 10.96 14.51
N LYS A 42 -34.55 10.55 13.93
CA LYS A 42 -35.91 11.02 14.26
C LYS A 42 -36.02 12.55 14.24
N ILE A 43 -35.31 13.19 13.32
CA ILE A 43 -35.30 14.65 13.15
C ILE A 43 -36.58 15.05 12.42
N ASN A 44 -37.38 15.93 13.02
CA ASN A 44 -38.62 16.41 12.43
C ASN A 44 -38.37 17.79 11.80
N ILE A 45 -37.88 17.80 10.56
CA ILE A 45 -37.65 19.01 9.78
C ILE A 45 -38.50 18.91 8.51
N ASN A 46 -39.52 19.76 8.43
CA ASN A 46 -40.48 19.77 7.31
C ASN A 46 -40.01 20.58 6.09
N ASN A 47 -38.89 21.31 6.20
CA ASN A 47 -38.51 22.37 5.26
C ASN A 47 -37.36 22.01 4.29
N ILE A 48 -37.05 20.72 4.09
CA ILE A 48 -36.03 20.33 3.10
C ILE A 48 -36.70 20.19 1.74
N ASN A 49 -36.71 21.29 1.00
CA ASN A 49 -37.35 21.37 -0.31
C ASN A 49 -36.52 20.59 -1.34
N SER A 50 -37.11 19.57 -1.96
CA SER A 50 -36.52 18.82 -3.08
C SER A 50 -37.52 18.69 -4.22
N SER A 51 -37.04 18.37 -5.43
CA SER A 51 -37.93 18.27 -6.62
C SER A 51 -38.97 17.19 -6.40
N TYR A 52 -38.55 16.13 -5.70
CA TYR A 52 -39.36 15.01 -5.29
C TYR A 52 -40.42 15.39 -4.25
N THR A 53 -40.05 16.11 -3.19
CA THR A 53 -41.04 16.55 -2.18
C THR A 53 -42.04 17.53 -2.77
N LYS A 54 -41.61 18.45 -3.64
CA LYS A 54 -42.52 19.36 -4.35
C LYS A 54 -43.45 18.60 -5.30
N ALA A 55 -42.95 17.59 -6.02
CA ALA A 55 -43.80 16.74 -6.85
C ALA A 55 -44.84 15.98 -6.01
N LEU A 56 -44.44 15.44 -4.85
CA LEU A 56 -45.35 14.80 -3.90
C LEU A 56 -46.39 15.78 -3.35
N ASP A 57 -45.99 17.02 -3.00
CA ASP A 57 -46.91 18.06 -2.52
C ASP A 57 -47.92 18.47 -3.60
N VAL A 58 -47.50 18.54 -4.86
CA VAL A 58 -48.41 18.77 -6.00
C VAL A 58 -49.38 17.61 -6.14
N ILE A 59 -48.92 16.36 -6.10
CA ILE A 59 -49.80 15.18 -6.22
C ILE A 59 -50.82 15.17 -5.07
N ALA A 60 -50.39 15.46 -3.84
CA ALA A 60 -51.29 15.58 -2.69
C ALA A 60 -52.28 16.75 -2.84
N SER A 61 -51.84 17.87 -3.43
CA SER A 61 -52.71 19.00 -3.75
C SER A 61 -53.73 18.65 -4.84
N TRP A 62 -53.35 17.87 -5.86
CA TRP A 62 -54.29 17.37 -6.86
C TRP A 62 -55.33 16.45 -6.22
N GLU A 63 -54.92 15.53 -5.36
CA GLU A 63 -55.85 14.65 -4.64
C GLU A 63 -56.87 15.43 -3.79
N LYS A 64 -56.43 16.48 -3.10
CA LYS A 64 -57.27 17.26 -2.20
C LYS A 64 -58.10 18.33 -2.90
N ASN A 65 -57.50 19.08 -3.82
CA ASN A 65 -58.05 20.33 -4.35
C ASN A 65 -58.42 20.24 -5.84
N TYR A 66 -57.87 19.28 -6.60
CA TYR A 66 -58.11 19.13 -8.04
C TYR A 66 -58.41 17.66 -8.44
N PRO A 67 -59.54 17.08 -7.97
CA PRO A 67 -59.80 15.63 -8.11
C PRO A 67 -59.86 15.14 -9.56
N ASN A 68 -60.28 15.99 -10.49
CA ASN A 68 -60.31 15.65 -11.91
C ASN A 68 -58.90 15.45 -12.47
N THR A 69 -57.96 16.35 -12.16
CA THR A 69 -56.55 16.22 -12.54
C THR A 69 -55.92 14.98 -11.90
N TYR A 70 -56.23 14.72 -10.62
CA TYR A 70 -55.75 13.52 -9.94
C TYR A 70 -56.29 12.24 -10.57
N ASN A 71 -57.56 12.20 -10.97
CA ASN A 71 -58.16 11.05 -11.66
C ASN A 71 -57.55 10.81 -13.04
N GLU A 72 -57.23 11.85 -13.81
CA GLU A 72 -56.48 11.71 -15.06
C GLU A 72 -55.05 11.21 -14.80
N PHE A 73 -54.38 11.72 -13.77
CA PHE A 73 -53.09 11.19 -13.35
C PHE A 73 -53.15 9.70 -12.97
N LYS A 74 -54.19 9.25 -12.24
CA LYS A 74 -54.41 7.83 -11.88
C LYS A 74 -54.50 6.91 -13.09
N LYS A 75 -54.99 7.42 -14.24
CA LYS A 75 -55.14 6.63 -15.46
C LYS A 75 -53.81 6.43 -16.20
N LEU A 76 -52.87 7.37 -16.02
CA LEU A 76 -51.60 7.38 -16.73
C LEU A 76 -50.52 6.60 -15.98
N VAL A 77 -50.58 6.54 -14.65
CA VAL A 77 -49.54 5.90 -13.83
C VAL A 77 -50.14 5.05 -12.70
N ASN A 78 -49.39 4.04 -12.25
CA ASN A 78 -49.68 3.40 -10.98
C ASN A 78 -49.20 4.29 -9.83
N ILE A 79 -50.14 4.91 -9.10
CA ILE A 79 -49.85 5.91 -8.06
C ILE A 79 -49.00 5.36 -6.94
N THR A 80 -49.20 4.12 -6.50
CA THR A 80 -48.44 3.56 -5.39
C THR A 80 -46.97 3.50 -5.74
N ASP A 81 -46.67 2.97 -6.92
CA ASP A 81 -45.32 2.78 -7.43
C ASP A 81 -44.68 4.14 -7.76
N PHE A 82 -45.47 5.08 -8.26
CA PHE A 82 -45.02 6.44 -8.60
C PHE A 82 -44.65 7.24 -7.35
N ILE A 83 -45.50 7.21 -6.31
CA ILE A 83 -45.23 7.85 -5.02
C ILE A 83 -44.00 7.20 -4.37
N GLU A 84 -43.88 5.87 -4.42
CA GLU A 84 -42.71 5.15 -3.91
C GLU A 84 -41.44 5.53 -4.68
N GLY A 85 -41.52 5.64 -6.00
CA GLY A 85 -40.46 6.09 -6.89
C GLY A 85 -39.97 7.51 -6.57
N LEU A 86 -40.91 8.46 -6.39
CA LEU A 86 -40.55 9.82 -5.96
C LEU A 86 -39.97 9.84 -4.54
N THR A 87 -40.52 9.03 -3.63
CA THR A 87 -40.03 8.92 -2.25
C THR A 87 -38.61 8.31 -2.19
N SER A 88 -38.25 7.46 -3.14
CA SER A 88 -36.94 6.84 -3.28
C SER A 88 -35.97 7.62 -4.20
N PHE A 89 -36.32 8.85 -4.58
CA PHE A 89 -35.52 9.73 -5.45
C PHE A 89 -35.17 9.08 -6.81
N ASN A 90 -36.08 8.29 -7.37
CA ASN A 90 -35.89 7.70 -8.69
C ASN A 90 -35.96 8.80 -9.76
N LYS A 91 -34.83 9.08 -10.42
CA LYS A 91 -34.72 10.11 -11.46
C LYS A 91 -35.67 9.87 -12.64
N SER A 92 -35.82 8.62 -13.09
CA SER A 92 -36.72 8.29 -14.20
C SER A 92 -38.17 8.65 -13.89
N VAL A 93 -38.60 8.47 -12.64
CA VAL A 93 -39.96 8.79 -12.19
C VAL A 93 -40.16 10.30 -12.09
N LEU A 94 -39.14 11.05 -11.65
CA LEU A 94 -39.20 12.52 -11.64
C LEU A 94 -39.22 13.09 -13.06
N ASP A 95 -38.41 12.55 -13.98
CA ASP A 95 -38.39 12.95 -15.38
C ASP A 95 -39.75 12.67 -16.04
N GLU A 96 -40.34 11.51 -15.76
CA GLU A 96 -41.71 11.17 -16.17
C GLU A 96 -42.74 12.15 -15.60
N PHE A 97 -42.64 12.52 -14.32
CA PHE A 97 -43.52 13.52 -13.71
C PHE A 97 -43.42 14.87 -14.43
N CYS A 98 -42.22 15.31 -14.79
CA CYS A 98 -42.01 16.55 -15.53
C CYS A 98 -42.65 16.53 -16.92
N LEU A 99 -42.71 15.36 -17.57
CA LEU A 99 -43.39 15.17 -18.86
C LEU A 99 -44.91 15.13 -18.73
N LEU A 100 -45.41 14.48 -17.68
CA LEU A 100 -46.85 14.37 -17.42
C LEU A 100 -47.47 15.67 -16.93
N TYR A 101 -46.71 16.48 -16.17
CA TYR A 101 -47.24 17.67 -15.52
C TYR A 101 -47.87 18.68 -16.50
N PRO A 102 -47.24 19.08 -17.64
CA PRO A 102 -47.86 19.99 -18.60
C PRO A 102 -49.14 19.43 -19.24
N ILE A 103 -49.19 18.12 -19.47
CA ILE A 103 -50.36 17.43 -20.02
C ILE A 103 -51.54 17.55 -19.04
N LEU A 104 -51.26 17.44 -17.75
CA LEU A 104 -52.25 17.48 -16.67
C LEU A 104 -52.63 18.91 -16.25
N THR A 105 -51.86 19.93 -16.64
CA THR A 105 -51.98 21.30 -16.11
C THR A 105 -52.15 22.39 -17.19
N SER A 106 -52.85 22.08 -18.28
CA SER A 106 -53.12 23.04 -19.37
C SER A 106 -51.85 23.70 -19.93
N GLY A 107 -50.74 22.94 -19.98
CA GLY A 107 -49.46 23.40 -20.54
C GLY A 107 -48.52 24.11 -19.57
N SER A 108 -48.79 24.14 -18.26
CA SER A 108 -47.83 24.70 -17.30
C SER A 108 -46.62 23.79 -17.08
N THR A 109 -45.44 24.37 -16.81
CA THR A 109 -44.20 23.59 -16.62
C THR A 109 -43.93 23.32 -15.15
N PHE A 110 -43.52 22.09 -14.83
CA PHE A 110 -42.93 21.78 -13.54
C PHE A 110 -41.43 22.02 -13.64
N GLU A 111 -40.91 23.02 -12.91
CA GLU A 111 -39.48 23.24 -12.80
C GLU A 111 -38.92 22.44 -11.62
N PRO A 112 -38.08 21.42 -11.86
CA PRO A 112 -37.31 20.77 -10.81
C PRO A 112 -36.38 21.78 -10.15
N PHE A 113 -36.16 21.61 -8.85
CA PHE A 113 -35.11 22.33 -8.15
C PHE A 113 -33.74 22.03 -8.80
N SER A 114 -32.93 23.08 -8.90
CA SER A 114 -31.58 23.05 -9.46
C SER A 114 -30.59 22.39 -8.51
N ASP A 115 -29.48 21.90 -9.05
CA ASP A 115 -28.33 21.41 -8.28
C ASP A 115 -27.81 22.42 -7.24
N LEU A 116 -27.98 23.73 -7.45
CA LEU A 116 -27.60 24.78 -6.50
C LEU A 116 -28.47 24.80 -5.23
N GLU A 117 -29.63 24.16 -5.24
CA GLU A 117 -30.54 24.15 -4.10
C GLU A 117 -30.18 23.11 -3.05
N ILE A 118 -29.44 22.05 -3.40
CA ILE A 118 -28.95 21.08 -2.40
C ILE A 118 -27.96 21.74 -1.43
N ILE A 119 -27.05 22.57 -1.94
CA ILE A 119 -26.06 23.29 -1.12
C ILE A 119 -26.76 24.27 -0.17
N LYS A 120 -27.77 24.99 -0.67
CA LYS A 120 -28.61 25.88 0.16
C LYS A 120 -29.38 25.08 1.23
N ASN A 121 -29.91 23.91 0.87
CA ASN A 121 -30.61 23.05 1.80
C ASN A 121 -29.69 22.48 2.88
N LEU A 122 -28.49 22.03 2.53
CA LEU A 122 -27.48 21.57 3.49
C LEU A 122 -27.08 22.69 4.44
N SER A 123 -26.88 23.91 3.91
CA SER A 123 -26.60 25.09 4.73
C SER A 123 -27.76 25.40 5.70
N LYS A 124 -29.01 25.41 5.23
CA LYS A 124 -30.19 25.62 6.10
C LYS A 124 -30.32 24.51 7.13
N PHE A 125 -30.20 23.26 6.70
CA PHE A 125 -30.30 22.08 7.54
C PHE A 125 -29.24 22.09 8.65
N SER A 126 -27.99 22.43 8.33
CA SER A 126 -26.91 22.54 9.33
C SER A 126 -27.23 23.51 10.46
N LYS A 127 -28.02 24.56 10.19
CA LYS A 127 -28.50 25.51 11.21
C LYS A 127 -29.72 24.99 11.96
N GLU A 128 -30.63 24.32 11.26
CA GLU A 128 -31.85 23.80 11.87
C GLU A 128 -31.60 22.63 12.83
N ILE A 129 -30.52 21.86 12.64
CA ILE A 129 -30.19 20.74 13.53
C ILE A 129 -29.65 21.17 14.90
N GLU A 130 -29.34 22.47 15.07
CA GLU A 130 -28.93 23.04 16.35
C GLU A 130 -30.00 22.82 17.43
N LYS A 131 -31.28 22.93 17.07
CA LYS A 131 -32.41 22.65 17.98
C LYS A 131 -32.51 21.19 18.44
N TYR A 132 -31.77 20.29 17.79
CA TYR A 132 -31.67 18.86 18.12
C TYR A 132 -30.38 18.52 18.87
N GLY A 133 -29.62 19.54 19.31
CA GLY A 133 -28.38 19.37 20.08
C GLY A 133 -27.16 18.99 19.23
N TYR A 134 -27.20 19.29 17.92
CA TYR A 134 -26.06 19.12 17.03
C TYR A 134 -25.39 20.46 16.72
N ASN A 135 -24.06 20.49 16.65
CA ASN A 135 -23.28 21.69 16.34
C ASN A 135 -22.96 21.83 14.84
N GLY A 136 -23.44 20.91 14.02
CA GLY A 136 -23.17 20.85 12.59
C GLY A 136 -23.39 19.46 11.99
N ILE A 137 -23.00 19.32 10.72
CA ILE A 137 -23.06 18.07 9.96
C ILE A 137 -21.67 17.59 9.56
N VAL A 138 -21.49 16.28 9.49
CA VAL A 138 -20.33 15.63 8.88
C VAL A 138 -20.83 14.77 7.74
N ILE A 139 -20.42 15.10 6.52
CA ILE A 139 -20.77 14.37 5.30
C ILE A 139 -19.60 13.44 5.00
N VAL A 140 -19.86 12.13 5.00
CA VAL A 140 -18.85 11.10 4.70
C VAL A 140 -19.26 10.38 3.43
N TYR A 141 -18.38 10.41 2.44
CA TYR A 141 -18.53 9.68 1.18
C TYR A 141 -17.48 8.57 1.11
N ASP A 142 -17.86 7.36 1.51
CA ASP A 142 -16.96 6.20 1.62
C ASP A 142 -16.58 5.62 0.24
N GLU A 143 -17.55 5.50 -0.67
CA GLU A 143 -17.32 4.99 -2.02
C GLU A 143 -17.10 6.10 -3.07
N PHE A 144 -16.36 7.17 -2.73
CA PHE A 144 -16.16 8.28 -3.68
C PHE A 144 -15.38 7.82 -4.93
N SER A 145 -14.50 6.83 -4.81
CA SER A 145 -13.84 6.18 -5.95
C SER A 145 -14.81 5.69 -7.02
N LYS A 146 -15.90 5.04 -6.62
CA LYS A 146 -16.89 4.46 -7.55
C LYS A 146 -17.59 5.56 -8.35
N TYR A 147 -17.88 6.69 -7.69
CA TYR A 147 -18.40 7.88 -8.36
C TYR A 147 -17.43 8.40 -9.42
N LEU A 148 -16.14 8.50 -9.09
CA LEU A 148 -15.09 8.90 -10.05
C LEU A 148 -14.94 7.91 -11.21
N GLU A 149 -15.09 6.59 -10.97
CA GLU A 149 -15.01 5.55 -12.01
C GLU A 149 -16.18 5.60 -13.00
N THR A 150 -17.42 5.75 -12.50
CA THR A 150 -18.62 5.90 -13.34
C THR A 150 -18.60 7.17 -14.20
N TYR A 151 -17.74 8.13 -13.85
CA TYR A 151 -17.61 9.41 -14.53
C TYR A 151 -17.16 9.27 -16.01
N ASN A 152 -16.31 8.28 -16.34
CA ASN A 152 -15.76 8.13 -17.70
C ASN A 152 -16.84 7.96 -18.80
N ASN A 153 -18.09 7.63 -18.44
CA ASN A 153 -19.13 7.31 -19.41
C ASN A 153 -20.28 8.33 -19.53
N ASN A 154 -20.71 9.06 -18.49
CA ASN A 154 -21.91 9.94 -18.55
C ASN A 154 -22.10 10.88 -17.34
N ILE A 155 -21.28 11.92 -17.14
CA ILE A 155 -21.58 13.01 -16.18
C ILE A 155 -21.40 14.40 -16.82
N SER A 156 -22.32 15.32 -16.48
CA SER A 156 -22.36 16.73 -16.91
C SER A 156 -21.50 17.63 -16.01
N GLN A 157 -20.96 18.72 -16.55
CA GLN A 157 -20.23 19.79 -15.83
C GLN A 157 -20.91 20.30 -14.53
N SER A 158 -22.21 20.04 -14.36
CA SER A 158 -22.98 20.35 -13.16
C SER A 158 -22.46 19.68 -11.89
N ASP A 159 -21.92 18.46 -11.99
CA ASP A 159 -21.54 17.64 -10.84
C ASP A 159 -20.24 18.12 -10.17
N PHE A 160 -19.22 18.50 -10.97
CA PHE A 160 -18.02 19.19 -10.46
C PHE A 160 -18.36 20.50 -9.78
N ARG A 161 -19.34 21.23 -10.32
CA ARG A 161 -19.83 22.47 -9.71
C ARG A 161 -20.47 22.21 -8.35
N VAL A 162 -21.30 21.18 -8.20
CA VAL A 162 -21.87 20.79 -6.89
C VAL A 162 -20.78 20.43 -5.90
N LEU A 163 -19.77 19.66 -6.33
CA LEU A 163 -18.65 19.29 -5.48
C LEU A 163 -17.83 20.50 -5.03
N GLN A 164 -17.58 21.43 -5.96
CA GLN A 164 -16.91 22.70 -5.67
C GLN A 164 -17.72 23.53 -4.66
N ASP A 165 -19.01 23.74 -4.91
CA ASP A 165 -19.90 24.52 -4.05
C ASP A 165 -20.01 23.89 -2.65
N LEU A 166 -19.98 22.55 -2.56
CA LEU A 166 -19.98 21.82 -1.30
C LEU A 166 -18.67 22.01 -0.52
N ALA A 167 -17.53 21.95 -1.21
CA ALA A 167 -16.22 22.20 -0.60
C ALA A 167 -16.10 23.66 -0.11
N GLU A 168 -16.61 24.62 -0.90
CA GLU A 168 -16.66 26.02 -0.50
C GLU A 168 -17.59 26.25 0.69
N LEU A 169 -18.75 25.58 0.73
CA LEU A 169 -19.66 25.63 1.87
C LEU A 169 -19.00 25.08 3.16
N ALA A 170 -18.27 23.97 3.06
CA ALA A 170 -17.53 23.38 4.18
C ALA A 170 -16.43 24.32 4.70
N ASN A 171 -15.59 24.82 3.79
CA ASN A 171 -14.47 25.71 4.12
C ASN A 171 -14.91 27.06 4.70
N ASN A 172 -16.09 27.56 4.31
CA ASN A 172 -16.65 28.83 4.80
C ASN A 172 -17.56 28.67 6.04
N SER A 173 -17.74 27.44 6.54
CA SER A 173 -18.60 27.18 7.70
C SER A 173 -18.00 27.79 8.98
N LYS A 174 -18.82 28.50 9.77
CA LYS A 174 -18.39 29.21 11.00
C LYS A 174 -18.41 28.26 12.21
N GLU A 175 -17.88 28.71 13.35
CA GLU A 175 -17.76 27.91 14.58
C GLU A 175 -19.08 27.27 15.06
N ASN A 176 -20.22 27.90 14.77
CA ASN A 176 -21.56 27.34 14.94
C ASN A 176 -22.11 26.89 13.59
N ASN A 177 -22.67 25.67 13.55
CA ASN A 177 -23.22 25.03 12.35
C ASN A 177 -22.15 24.66 11.32
N GLN A 178 -21.08 24.01 11.80
CA GLN A 178 -19.98 23.57 10.95
C GLN A 178 -20.42 22.48 9.98
N ILE A 179 -19.79 22.48 8.80
CA ILE A 179 -20.01 21.49 7.77
C ILE A 179 -18.66 20.87 7.45
N HIS A 180 -18.53 19.57 7.72
CA HIS A 180 -17.33 18.81 7.40
C HIS A 180 -17.62 17.88 6.22
N LEU A 181 -16.69 17.82 5.26
CA LEU A 181 -16.78 16.95 4.09
C LEU A 181 -15.57 16.01 4.07
N LEU A 182 -15.84 14.70 4.11
CA LEU A 182 -14.83 13.65 4.00
C LEU A 182 -15.12 12.80 2.76
N LEU A 183 -14.17 12.76 1.83
CA LEU A 183 -14.22 11.95 0.62
C LEU A 183 -13.17 10.85 0.73
N ILE A 184 -13.56 9.60 0.56
CA ILE A 184 -12.69 8.43 0.72
C ILE A 184 -12.48 7.78 -0.66
N THR A 185 -11.21 7.59 -1.03
CA THR A 185 -10.83 6.95 -2.29
C THR A 185 -9.75 5.89 -2.09
N HIS A 186 -9.76 4.84 -2.92
CA HIS A 186 -8.74 3.78 -2.89
C HIS A 186 -7.41 4.18 -3.55
N LYS A 187 -7.44 5.17 -4.43
CA LYS A 187 -6.27 5.73 -5.11
C LYS A 187 -6.39 7.25 -5.09
N MET A 188 -5.33 7.95 -5.46
CA MET A 188 -5.40 9.40 -5.65
C MET A 188 -6.50 9.73 -6.69
N PRO A 189 -7.38 10.71 -6.42
CA PRO A 189 -8.48 11.08 -7.33
C PRO A 189 -8.06 11.29 -8.79
N LYS A 190 -6.86 11.88 -9.01
CA LYS A 190 -6.29 12.09 -10.35
C LYS A 190 -6.13 10.81 -11.17
N ASN A 191 -5.90 9.68 -10.51
CA ASN A 191 -5.65 8.39 -11.16
C ASN A 191 -6.94 7.72 -11.68
N TYR A 192 -8.12 8.28 -11.38
CA TYR A 192 -9.39 7.82 -11.93
C TYR A 192 -9.75 8.48 -13.26
N PHE A 193 -9.13 9.62 -13.57
CA PHE A 193 -9.44 10.39 -14.77
C PHE A 193 -8.56 9.97 -15.94
N THR A 194 -9.20 9.57 -17.04
CA THR A 194 -8.50 9.17 -18.27
C THR A 194 -8.38 10.30 -19.30
N SER A 195 -9.22 11.33 -19.21
CA SER A 195 -9.21 12.46 -20.15
C SER A 195 -8.54 13.71 -19.55
N SER A 196 -7.89 14.50 -20.40
CA SER A 196 -7.19 15.72 -19.99
C SER A 196 -8.13 16.83 -19.50
N LEU A 197 -9.32 16.95 -20.10
CA LEU A 197 -10.36 17.89 -19.68
C LEU A 197 -10.79 17.65 -18.23
N MET A 198 -10.98 16.37 -17.88
CA MET A 198 -11.38 15.93 -16.54
C MET A 198 -10.33 16.21 -15.48
N LEU A 199 -9.06 15.97 -15.83
CA LEU A 199 -7.93 16.33 -14.98
C LEU A 199 -7.90 17.84 -14.71
N GLN A 200 -8.17 18.68 -15.72
CA GLN A 200 -8.25 20.13 -15.55
C GLN A 200 -9.43 20.56 -14.66
N GLU A 201 -10.61 19.98 -14.84
CA GLU A 201 -11.77 20.25 -13.98
C GLU A 201 -11.50 19.86 -12.52
N TRP A 202 -10.89 18.68 -12.29
CA TRP A 202 -10.48 18.27 -10.96
C TRP A 202 -9.40 19.19 -10.38
N ASP A 203 -8.38 19.55 -11.15
CA ASP A 203 -7.30 20.43 -10.70
C ASP A 203 -7.84 21.79 -10.24
N ALA A 204 -8.84 22.33 -10.95
CA ALA A 204 -9.49 23.59 -10.59
C ALA A 204 -10.20 23.54 -9.21
N ILE A 205 -10.68 22.37 -8.78
CA ILE A 205 -11.37 22.19 -7.49
C ILE A 205 -10.47 21.65 -6.39
N SER A 206 -9.45 20.87 -6.74
CA SER A 206 -8.60 20.07 -5.84
C SER A 206 -7.96 20.89 -4.71
N GLY A 207 -7.61 22.15 -4.97
CA GLY A 207 -7.00 23.05 -3.99
C GLY A 207 -7.93 23.42 -2.81
N ARG A 208 -9.21 23.04 -2.84
CA ARG A 208 -10.17 23.21 -1.73
C ARG A 208 -10.18 22.06 -0.73
N PHE A 209 -9.43 20.99 -1.01
CA PHE A 209 -9.39 19.77 -0.20
C PHE A 209 -8.03 19.59 0.46
N ASP A 210 -8.04 19.14 1.71
CA ASP A 210 -6.84 18.64 2.39
C ASP A 210 -6.67 17.15 2.08
N TYR A 211 -5.56 16.80 1.43
CA TYR A 211 -5.23 15.41 1.15
C TYR A 211 -4.61 14.75 2.38
N LYS A 212 -5.25 13.67 2.84
CA LYS A 212 -4.73 12.77 3.87
C LYS A 212 -4.65 11.38 3.30
N GLU A 213 -3.44 10.96 2.97
CA GLU A 213 -3.17 9.59 2.62
C GLU A 213 -3.17 8.77 3.92
N LEU A 214 -4.14 7.87 4.04
CA LEU A 214 -4.05 6.76 4.99
C LEU A 214 -3.02 5.80 4.43
N ILE A 215 -1.75 6.10 4.69
CA ILE A 215 -0.69 5.12 4.60
C ILE A 215 -1.01 4.15 5.73
N ASN A 216 -1.50 2.95 5.39
CA ASN A 216 -1.54 1.88 6.36
C ASN A 216 -0.09 1.69 6.81
N GLU A 217 0.26 2.12 8.02
CA GLU A 217 1.47 1.63 8.64
C GLU A 217 1.30 0.11 8.71
N ASP A 218 2.20 -0.65 8.07
CA ASP A 218 2.17 -2.12 8.03
C ASP A 218 1.92 -2.73 9.44
N TYR A 219 2.31 -1.98 10.48
CA TYR A 219 2.02 -2.20 11.89
C TYR A 219 0.57 -2.55 12.24
N GLN A 220 -0.45 -1.82 11.72
CA GLN A 220 -1.85 -2.05 12.12
C GLN A 220 -2.37 -3.43 11.70
N ALA A 221 -1.90 -3.94 10.56
CA ALA A 221 -2.27 -5.27 10.10
C ALA A 221 -1.75 -6.35 11.05
N TYR A 222 -0.54 -6.17 11.59
CA TYR A 222 0.05 -7.09 12.56
C TYR A 222 -0.66 -7.03 13.91
N GLU A 223 -1.08 -5.86 14.40
CA GLU A 223 -1.91 -5.76 15.61
C GLU A 223 -3.26 -6.48 15.46
N ILE A 224 -3.88 -6.40 14.29
CA ILE A 224 -5.12 -7.13 14.02
C ILE A 224 -4.87 -8.64 14.09
N ILE A 225 -3.80 -9.14 13.46
CA ILE A 225 -3.43 -10.56 13.51
C ILE A 225 -3.18 -10.98 14.96
N ASP A 226 -2.38 -10.21 15.70
CA ASP A 226 -2.02 -10.44 17.10
C ASP A 226 -3.27 -10.60 17.98
N ASN A 227 -4.23 -9.68 17.85
CA ASN A 227 -5.46 -9.65 18.63
C ASN A 227 -6.48 -10.74 18.24
N VAL A 228 -6.50 -11.18 16.98
CA VAL A 228 -7.45 -12.21 16.52
C VAL A 228 -7.07 -13.59 17.04
N ILE A 229 -5.77 -13.86 17.22
CA ILE A 229 -5.30 -15.14 17.70
C ILE A 229 -5.48 -15.19 19.23
N GLN A 230 -6.42 -16.02 19.70
CA GLN A 230 -6.60 -16.27 21.13
C GLN A 230 -5.49 -17.19 21.64
N LYS A 231 -4.80 -16.75 22.69
CA LYS A 231 -3.56 -17.36 23.18
C LYS A 231 -3.70 -17.79 24.63
N ASN A 232 -3.04 -18.90 24.97
CA ASN A 232 -2.78 -19.25 26.36
C ASN A 232 -1.41 -18.69 26.75
N ASP A 233 -1.40 -17.64 27.57
CA ASP A 233 -0.18 -16.91 27.95
C ASP A 233 0.93 -17.82 28.52
N ASN A 234 0.55 -18.88 29.22
CA ASN A 234 1.50 -19.84 29.80
C ASN A 234 2.20 -20.68 28.73
N GLU A 235 1.45 -21.21 27.77
CA GLU A 235 2.00 -22.02 26.67
C GLU A 235 2.92 -21.19 25.77
N ILE A 236 2.53 -19.93 25.48
CA ILE A 236 3.36 -19.03 24.68
C ILE A 236 4.64 -18.64 25.41
N SER A 237 4.58 -18.40 26.73
CA SER A 237 5.77 -18.09 27.51
C SER A 237 6.80 -19.23 27.45
N GLU A 238 6.34 -20.48 27.50
CA GLU A 238 7.21 -21.67 27.39
C GLU A 238 7.82 -21.79 25.99
N ILE A 239 7.03 -21.61 24.94
CA ILE A 239 7.50 -21.66 23.54
C ILE A 239 8.50 -20.53 23.26
N LYS A 240 8.21 -19.30 23.69
CA LYS A 240 9.14 -18.17 23.54
C LYS A 240 10.46 -18.41 24.27
N LYS A 241 10.44 -19.06 25.44
CA LYS A 241 11.67 -19.47 26.14
C LYS A 241 12.43 -20.55 25.37
N GLN A 242 11.72 -21.55 24.84
CA GLN A 242 12.32 -22.63 24.04
C GLN A 242 13.06 -22.08 22.81
N TYR A 243 12.47 -21.12 22.12
CA TYR A 243 12.98 -20.56 20.87
C TYR A 243 13.65 -19.19 21.01
N ASN A 244 14.03 -18.79 22.22
CA ASN A 244 14.50 -17.42 22.48
C ASN A 244 15.66 -17.00 21.55
N ASN A 245 16.65 -17.87 21.36
CA ASN A 245 17.79 -17.56 20.48
C ASN A 245 17.36 -17.37 19.02
N ASP A 246 16.48 -18.24 18.53
CA ASP A 246 15.97 -18.16 17.16
C ASP A 246 15.15 -16.89 16.93
N TYR A 247 14.32 -16.49 17.90
CA TYR A 247 13.59 -15.22 17.86
C TYR A 247 14.54 -14.01 17.89
N GLN A 248 15.64 -14.06 18.66
CA GLN A 248 16.65 -12.99 18.64
C GLN A 248 17.35 -12.88 17.29
N GLU A 249 17.70 -14.00 16.65
CA GLU A 249 18.29 -13.99 15.31
C GLU A 249 17.31 -13.42 14.27
N LEU A 250 16.03 -13.81 14.34
CA LEU A 250 14.98 -13.22 13.51
C LEU A 250 14.83 -11.72 13.75
N LYS A 251 14.80 -11.28 15.03
CA LYS A 251 14.74 -9.86 15.39
C LYS A 251 15.89 -9.08 14.80
N GLN A 252 17.11 -9.60 14.91
CA GLN A 252 18.29 -8.99 14.32
C GLN A 252 18.18 -8.90 12.80
N TYR A 253 17.74 -9.95 12.12
CA TYR A 253 17.57 -9.92 10.67
C TYR A 253 16.58 -8.84 10.23
N PHE A 254 15.39 -8.81 10.85
CA PHE A 254 14.33 -7.87 10.50
C PHE A 254 14.67 -6.41 10.85
N VAL A 255 15.20 -6.17 12.06
CA VAL A 255 15.46 -4.81 12.57
C VAL A 255 16.74 -4.23 11.98
N ASN A 256 17.83 -5.00 11.88
CA ASN A 256 19.10 -4.47 11.37
C ASN A 256 19.02 -4.14 9.88
N LYS A 257 18.23 -4.90 9.11
CA LYS A 257 17.93 -4.60 7.71
C LYS A 257 16.85 -3.52 7.53
N GLN A 258 16.37 -2.91 8.63
CA GLN A 258 15.32 -1.87 8.61
C GLN A 258 14.02 -2.31 7.92
N ILE A 259 13.74 -3.62 7.88
CA ILE A 259 12.50 -4.17 7.31
C ILE A 259 11.32 -3.76 8.19
N VAL A 260 11.50 -3.81 9.50
CA VAL A 260 10.55 -3.32 10.49
C VAL A 260 11.29 -2.72 11.68
N ASN A 261 10.62 -1.83 12.43
CA ASN A 261 11.14 -1.35 13.70
C ASN A 261 10.98 -2.41 14.81
N VAL A 262 11.60 -2.16 15.96
CA VAL A 262 11.58 -3.08 17.12
C VAL A 262 10.16 -3.38 17.62
N GLN A 263 9.29 -2.37 17.69
CA GLN A 263 7.92 -2.51 18.20
C GLN A 263 7.07 -3.37 17.24
N THR A 264 7.17 -3.11 15.95
CA THR A 264 6.50 -3.90 14.91
C THR A 264 6.96 -5.35 14.94
N PHE A 265 8.26 -5.61 15.10
CA PHE A 265 8.74 -6.98 15.22
C PHE A 265 8.17 -7.68 16.46
N GLU A 266 8.06 -6.99 17.61
CA GLU A 266 7.46 -7.57 18.83
C GLU A 266 5.99 -7.94 18.61
N THR A 267 5.22 -7.13 17.88
CA THR A 267 3.85 -7.48 17.47
C THR A 267 3.82 -8.68 16.53
N ILE A 268 4.72 -8.73 15.53
CA ILE A 268 4.85 -9.88 14.61
C ILE A 268 5.21 -11.16 15.38
N GLU A 269 6.11 -11.07 16.36
CA GLU A 269 6.50 -12.18 17.23
C GLU A 269 5.31 -12.70 18.05
N ASN A 270 4.40 -11.81 18.45
CA ASN A 270 3.19 -12.19 19.19
C ASN A 270 2.16 -12.92 18.31
N CYS A 271 2.25 -12.87 16.97
CA CYS A 271 1.31 -13.54 16.06
C CYS A 271 1.41 -15.09 16.04
N PHE A 272 2.09 -15.70 17.01
CA PHE A 272 2.11 -17.16 17.21
C PHE A 272 0.68 -17.74 17.20
N PRO A 273 0.39 -18.86 16.51
CA PRO A 273 1.34 -19.86 15.98
C PRO A 273 1.90 -19.58 14.58
N LEU A 274 1.71 -18.39 14.02
CA LEU A 274 2.38 -18.01 12.78
C LEU A 274 3.88 -17.84 13.03
N HIS A 275 4.70 -18.39 12.13
CA HIS A 275 6.11 -18.04 12.09
C HIS A 275 6.26 -16.52 11.84
N PRO A 276 7.22 -15.79 12.44
CA PRO A 276 7.38 -14.34 12.23
C PRO A 276 7.46 -13.92 10.75
N PHE A 277 8.17 -14.70 9.94
CA PHE A 277 8.18 -14.50 8.48
C PHE A 277 6.80 -14.70 7.84
N THR A 278 6.04 -15.71 8.27
CA THR A 278 4.66 -15.93 7.78
C THR A 278 3.74 -14.77 8.19
N ALA A 279 3.83 -14.33 9.44
CA ALA A 279 3.04 -13.23 9.97
C ALA A 279 3.34 -11.92 9.23
N TYR A 280 4.62 -11.66 8.93
CA TYR A 280 5.04 -10.54 8.09
C TYR A 280 4.45 -10.61 6.67
N CYS A 281 4.59 -11.76 5.99
CA CYS A 281 4.18 -11.94 4.60
C CYS A 281 2.66 -11.90 4.39
N LEU A 282 1.87 -12.26 5.40
CA LEU A 282 0.43 -12.43 5.28
C LEU A 282 -0.32 -11.15 4.85
N PRO A 283 -0.15 -9.98 5.52
CA PRO A 283 -0.73 -8.72 5.04
C PRO A 283 -0.26 -8.34 3.63
N VAL A 284 1.04 -8.52 3.35
CA VAL A 284 1.66 -8.14 2.07
C VAL A 284 1.03 -8.94 0.93
N ILE A 285 0.97 -10.27 1.03
CA ILE A 285 0.34 -11.13 0.00
C ILE A 285 -1.15 -10.84 -0.13
N SER A 286 -1.85 -10.61 0.99
CA SER A 286 -3.27 -10.26 0.96
C SER A 286 -3.52 -8.98 0.18
N SER A 287 -2.62 -7.99 0.27
CA SER A 287 -2.72 -6.74 -0.50
C SER A 287 -2.38 -6.92 -1.98
N LEU A 288 -1.47 -7.84 -2.32
CA LEU A 288 -1.00 -8.08 -3.69
C LEU A 288 -2.04 -8.83 -4.54
N VAL A 289 -2.70 -9.83 -3.96
CA VAL A 289 -3.47 -10.82 -4.75
C VAL A 289 -4.98 -10.70 -4.54
N ALA A 290 -5.39 -9.96 -3.51
CA ALA A 290 -6.80 -9.70 -3.24
C ALA A 290 -7.08 -8.20 -3.10
N GLN A 291 -8.27 -7.79 -3.56
CA GLN A 291 -8.68 -6.39 -3.54
C GLN A 291 -9.01 -5.83 -2.15
N ASN A 292 -8.94 -6.60 -1.04
CA ASN A 292 -9.51 -6.15 0.24
C ASN A 292 -8.82 -6.73 1.49
N THR A 293 -8.84 -5.94 2.57
CA THR A 293 -8.61 -6.37 3.97
C THR A 293 -9.50 -7.54 4.39
N ARG A 294 -10.64 -7.74 3.71
CA ARG A 294 -11.55 -8.89 3.90
C ARG A 294 -10.83 -10.24 3.76
N THR A 295 -9.84 -10.37 2.87
CA THR A 295 -9.13 -11.65 2.68
C THR A 295 -8.23 -12.00 3.86
N LEU A 296 -7.56 -11.01 4.45
CA LEU A 296 -6.82 -11.18 5.70
C LEU A 296 -7.77 -11.68 6.80
N PHE A 297 -8.93 -11.03 6.98
CA PHE A 297 -9.93 -11.45 7.98
C PHE A 297 -10.48 -12.85 7.70
N THR A 298 -10.76 -13.19 6.44
CA THR A 298 -11.22 -14.53 6.07
C THR A 298 -10.15 -15.59 6.37
N PHE A 299 -8.87 -15.32 6.11
CA PHE A 299 -7.78 -16.24 6.47
C PHE A 299 -7.74 -16.51 7.97
N LEU A 300 -7.87 -15.44 8.78
CA LEU A 300 -7.77 -15.52 10.24
C LEU A 300 -9.01 -16.16 10.88
N LEU A 301 -10.22 -15.84 10.41
CA LEU A 301 -11.48 -16.15 11.11
C LEU A 301 -12.33 -17.24 10.46
N ALA A 302 -12.18 -17.48 9.14
CA ALA A 302 -13.01 -18.48 8.47
C ALA A 302 -12.63 -19.90 8.89
N LYS A 303 -13.55 -20.84 8.60
CA LYS A 303 -13.36 -22.29 8.76
C LYS A 303 -13.25 -22.99 7.41
N GLU A 304 -12.55 -22.36 6.48
CA GLU A 304 -12.33 -22.87 5.13
C GLU A 304 -11.01 -23.66 5.05
N PRO A 305 -10.82 -24.54 4.06
CA PRO A 305 -9.55 -25.23 3.87
C PRO A 305 -8.36 -24.26 3.84
N PHE A 306 -7.29 -24.59 4.56
CA PHE A 306 -6.05 -23.80 4.66
C PHE A 306 -6.20 -22.43 5.36
N SER A 307 -7.37 -22.11 5.94
CA SER A 307 -7.50 -21.00 6.89
C SER A 307 -6.75 -21.28 8.19
N LEU A 308 -6.41 -20.23 8.93
CA LEU A 308 -5.66 -20.32 10.18
C LEU A 308 -6.29 -21.32 11.16
N SER A 309 -7.61 -21.24 11.36
CA SER A 309 -8.33 -22.14 12.27
C SER A 309 -8.18 -23.62 11.89
N THR A 310 -8.19 -23.94 10.60
CA THR A 310 -8.02 -25.31 10.11
C THR A 310 -6.57 -25.79 10.13
N LEU A 311 -5.60 -24.87 9.99
CA LEU A 311 -4.17 -25.19 10.07
C LEU A 311 -3.78 -25.51 11.51
N ILE A 312 -4.23 -24.69 12.48
CA ILE A 312 -4.01 -24.92 13.92
C ILE A 312 -4.62 -26.25 14.36
N ALA A 313 -5.82 -26.60 13.86
CA ALA A 313 -6.46 -27.87 14.21
C ALA A 313 -5.74 -29.12 13.63
N LYS A 314 -4.96 -28.96 12.56
CA LYS A 314 -4.25 -30.06 11.87
C LYS A 314 -2.77 -30.18 12.25
N LYS A 315 -2.14 -29.09 12.66
CA LYS A 315 -0.71 -29.02 13.00
C LYS A 315 -0.58 -28.58 14.45
N ASN A 316 0.14 -29.36 15.25
CA ASN A 316 0.64 -28.93 16.56
C ASN A 316 1.91 -28.05 16.45
N ASP A 317 2.34 -27.73 15.23
CA ASP A 317 3.59 -27.03 14.93
C ASP A 317 3.36 -25.61 14.39
N ILE A 318 4.42 -24.81 14.38
CA ILE A 318 4.47 -23.46 13.82
C ILE A 318 4.03 -23.43 12.36
N ILE A 319 3.22 -22.43 12.00
CA ILE A 319 2.70 -22.24 10.65
C ILE A 319 3.71 -21.45 9.82
N THR A 320 4.42 -22.17 8.97
CA THR A 320 5.42 -21.65 8.02
C THR A 320 4.79 -21.09 6.75
N VAL A 321 5.59 -20.33 5.99
CA VAL A 321 5.12 -19.47 4.90
C VAL A 321 4.57 -20.27 3.70
N ASP A 322 4.97 -21.53 3.55
CA ASP A 322 4.43 -22.47 2.57
C ASP A 322 2.91 -22.63 2.67
N CYS A 323 2.35 -22.49 3.86
CA CYS A 323 0.91 -22.60 4.09
C CYS A 323 0.12 -21.45 3.44
N LEU A 324 0.74 -20.27 3.30
CA LEU A 324 0.12 -19.14 2.59
C LEU A 324 -0.06 -19.47 1.11
N PHE A 325 0.85 -20.24 0.51
CA PHE A 325 0.70 -20.63 -0.89
C PHE A 325 -0.58 -21.42 -1.13
N ASP A 326 -0.88 -22.40 -0.26
CA ASP A 326 -2.09 -23.23 -0.38
C ASP A 326 -3.37 -22.42 -0.19
N TYR A 327 -3.38 -21.46 0.74
CA TYR A 327 -4.54 -20.61 0.96
C TYR A 327 -4.80 -19.67 -0.23
N PHE A 328 -3.75 -19.00 -0.73
CA PHE A 328 -3.87 -18.01 -1.80
C PHE A 328 -3.82 -18.61 -3.21
N GLU A 329 -3.68 -19.93 -3.38
CA GLU A 329 -3.56 -20.61 -4.68
C GLU A 329 -4.67 -20.20 -5.66
N SER A 330 -5.92 -20.17 -5.18
CA SER A 330 -7.08 -19.81 -6.01
C SER A 330 -7.04 -18.36 -6.50
N SER A 331 -6.41 -17.47 -5.72
CA SER A 331 -6.23 -16.06 -6.05
C SER A 331 -5.06 -15.87 -7.02
N PHE A 332 -3.97 -16.63 -6.87
CA PHE A 332 -2.86 -16.64 -7.82
C PHE A 332 -3.31 -17.12 -9.21
N LYS A 333 -4.10 -18.19 -9.25
CA LYS A 333 -4.66 -18.75 -10.50
C LYS A 333 -5.52 -17.78 -11.29
N LYS A 334 -6.15 -16.80 -10.63
CA LYS A 334 -7.02 -15.80 -11.26
C LYS A 334 -6.27 -14.57 -11.78
N GLN A 335 -4.97 -14.47 -11.52
CA GLN A 335 -4.16 -13.36 -12.01
C GLN A 335 -4.02 -13.43 -13.55
N PRO A 336 -3.76 -12.30 -14.23
CA PRO A 336 -3.51 -12.30 -15.67
C PRO A 336 -2.38 -13.26 -16.05
N PHE A 337 -2.51 -13.98 -17.17
CA PHE A 337 -1.54 -14.98 -17.62
C PHE A 337 -0.10 -14.45 -17.74
N ASP A 338 0.06 -13.20 -18.16
CA ASP A 338 1.37 -12.56 -18.31
C ASP A 338 1.96 -12.01 -17.01
N SER A 339 1.21 -12.05 -15.90
CA SER A 339 1.68 -11.55 -14.61
C SER A 339 2.74 -12.46 -13.99
N LEU A 340 3.68 -11.86 -13.24
CA LEU A 340 4.69 -12.60 -12.46
C LEU A 340 4.03 -13.62 -11.51
N ILE A 341 2.95 -13.22 -10.84
CA ILE A 341 2.24 -14.05 -9.86
C ILE A 341 1.69 -15.31 -10.52
N TYR A 342 1.03 -15.19 -11.66
CA TYR A 342 0.49 -16.33 -12.40
C TYR A 342 1.61 -17.27 -12.84
N LYS A 343 2.69 -16.73 -13.41
CA LYS A 343 3.86 -17.47 -13.90
C LYS A 343 4.56 -18.27 -12.79
N VAL A 344 4.81 -17.64 -11.63
CA VAL A 344 5.41 -18.31 -10.47
C VAL A 344 4.49 -19.40 -9.93
N TRP A 345 3.19 -19.12 -9.82
CA TRP A 345 2.21 -20.12 -9.39
C TRP A 345 2.18 -21.34 -10.32
N GLU A 346 2.15 -21.11 -11.63
CA GLU A 346 2.06 -22.18 -12.63
C GLU A 346 3.24 -23.15 -12.53
N GLU A 347 4.48 -22.63 -12.49
CA GLU A 347 5.68 -23.45 -12.35
C GLU A 347 5.74 -24.16 -10.99
N THR A 348 5.36 -23.47 -9.92
CA THR A 348 5.30 -24.08 -8.58
C THR A 348 4.33 -25.26 -8.54
N ILE A 349 3.16 -25.15 -9.17
CA ILE A 349 2.21 -26.27 -9.25
C ILE A 349 2.77 -27.43 -10.08
N LYS A 350 3.50 -27.17 -11.17
CA LYS A 350 4.18 -28.23 -11.95
C LYS A 350 5.20 -28.98 -11.09
N LEU A 351 6.07 -28.26 -10.39
CA LEU A 351 7.12 -28.85 -9.56
C LEU A 351 6.57 -29.56 -8.32
N THR A 352 5.59 -28.99 -7.62
CA THR A 352 4.97 -29.64 -6.46
C THR A 352 4.24 -30.92 -6.84
N ARG A 353 3.68 -31.02 -8.05
CA ARG A 353 3.14 -32.28 -8.60
C ARG A 353 4.25 -33.29 -8.88
N LYS A 354 5.37 -32.87 -9.48
CA LYS A 354 6.55 -33.71 -9.73
C LYS A 354 7.09 -34.32 -8.44
N PHE A 355 7.13 -33.53 -7.37
CA PHE A 355 7.69 -33.92 -6.08
C PHE A 355 6.66 -34.27 -5.01
N LYS A 356 5.43 -34.65 -5.39
CA LYS A 356 4.30 -34.88 -4.46
C LYS A 356 4.61 -35.81 -3.29
N ALA A 357 5.51 -36.79 -3.46
CA ALA A 357 5.91 -37.74 -2.42
C ALA A 357 7.00 -37.23 -1.46
N LYS A 358 7.57 -36.04 -1.72
CA LYS A 358 8.69 -35.45 -0.96
C LYS A 358 8.21 -34.17 -0.27
N GLU A 359 7.64 -34.30 0.92
CA GLU A 359 6.97 -33.20 1.64
C GLU A 359 7.86 -31.98 1.86
N ASN A 360 9.12 -32.16 2.29
CA ASN A 360 10.05 -31.05 2.53
C ASN A 360 10.37 -30.26 1.26
N ILE A 361 10.51 -30.94 0.11
CA ILE A 361 10.72 -30.27 -1.18
C ILE A 361 9.46 -29.50 -1.60
N VAL A 362 8.27 -30.06 -1.36
CA VAL A 362 7.01 -29.35 -1.64
C VAL A 362 6.88 -28.10 -0.76
N LYS A 363 7.21 -28.19 0.53
CA LYS A 363 7.23 -27.04 1.45
C LYS A 363 8.23 -25.97 0.98
N PHE A 364 9.45 -26.39 0.63
CA PHE A 364 10.49 -25.52 0.11
C PHE A 364 10.02 -24.75 -1.13
N LEU A 365 9.48 -25.45 -2.13
CA LEU A 365 9.00 -24.85 -3.38
C LEU A 365 7.88 -23.84 -3.14
N LYS A 366 6.93 -24.16 -2.25
CA LYS A 366 5.85 -23.23 -1.89
C LYS A 366 6.36 -21.97 -1.18
N ALA A 367 7.31 -22.12 -0.25
CA ALA A 367 7.90 -20.98 0.45
C ALA A 367 8.69 -20.09 -0.51
N LEU A 368 9.53 -20.69 -1.37
CA LEU A 368 10.26 -19.97 -2.41
C LEU A 368 9.31 -19.26 -3.37
N ALA A 369 8.20 -19.90 -3.77
CA ALA A 369 7.18 -19.28 -4.60
C ALA A 369 6.57 -18.03 -3.95
N ILE A 370 6.28 -18.07 -2.65
CA ILE A 370 5.80 -16.89 -1.92
C ILE A 370 6.84 -15.77 -1.94
N ILE A 371 8.12 -16.07 -1.68
CA ILE A 371 9.20 -15.08 -1.72
C ILE A 371 9.31 -14.45 -3.12
N ASN A 372 9.26 -15.27 -4.18
CA ASN A 372 9.26 -14.78 -5.56
C ASN A 372 8.00 -13.96 -5.92
N ILE A 373 6.83 -14.29 -5.37
CA ILE A 373 5.57 -13.55 -5.58
C ILE A 373 5.58 -12.19 -4.87
N LEU A 374 6.13 -12.12 -3.66
CA LEU A 374 6.27 -10.87 -2.90
C LEU A 374 7.12 -9.85 -3.65
N ASN A 375 8.17 -10.31 -4.32
CA ASN A 375 9.08 -9.48 -5.13
C ASN A 375 9.68 -8.28 -4.36
N GLN A 376 9.87 -8.45 -3.05
CA GLN A 376 10.54 -7.51 -2.14
C GLN A 376 12.05 -7.78 -2.13
N LEU A 377 12.73 -7.40 -3.21
CA LEU A 377 14.14 -7.77 -3.43
C LEU A 377 15.11 -7.10 -2.45
N ASP A 378 14.74 -5.96 -1.87
CA ASP A 378 15.58 -5.25 -0.92
C ASP A 378 15.48 -5.87 0.49
N GLU A 379 14.27 -6.26 0.90
CA GLU A 379 13.99 -6.83 2.22
C GLU A 379 14.24 -8.35 2.27
N PHE A 380 13.70 -9.07 1.29
CA PHE A 380 13.67 -10.53 1.21
C PHE A 380 13.98 -11.03 -0.21
N PRO A 381 15.21 -10.80 -0.71
CA PRO A 381 15.62 -11.39 -1.98
C PRO A 381 15.57 -12.92 -1.87
N PRO A 382 15.23 -13.67 -2.95
CA PRO A 382 15.11 -15.13 -2.91
C PRO A 382 16.50 -15.78 -2.88
N VAL A 383 17.13 -15.74 -1.71
CA VAL A 383 18.49 -16.19 -1.45
C VAL A 383 18.49 -17.20 -0.30
N ILE A 384 19.61 -17.86 -0.08
CA ILE A 384 19.77 -18.87 0.98
C ILE A 384 19.39 -18.29 2.35
N ASP A 385 19.89 -17.10 2.68
CA ASP A 385 19.61 -16.44 3.97
C ASP A 385 18.11 -16.18 4.18
N THR A 386 17.39 -15.74 3.16
CA THR A 386 15.93 -15.53 3.23
C THR A 386 15.20 -16.85 3.49
N LEU A 387 15.64 -17.94 2.88
CA LEU A 387 15.05 -19.27 3.10
C LEU A 387 15.36 -19.80 4.51
N PHE A 388 16.56 -19.56 5.04
CA PHE A 388 16.90 -19.86 6.44
C PHE A 388 16.00 -19.08 7.40
N VAL A 389 15.78 -17.80 7.14
CA VAL A 389 14.84 -16.96 7.91
C VAL A 389 13.42 -17.49 7.79
N ALA A 390 12.96 -17.88 6.59
CA ALA A 390 11.59 -18.32 6.34
C ALA A 390 11.20 -19.63 7.04
N PHE A 391 12.18 -20.51 7.28
CA PHE A 391 12.00 -21.82 7.93
C PHE A 391 12.59 -21.91 9.33
N LYS A 392 13.12 -20.81 9.87
CA LYS A 392 13.54 -20.73 11.27
C LYS A 392 12.38 -21.18 12.18
N LEU A 393 12.69 -21.70 13.37
CA LEU A 393 11.69 -22.30 14.29
C LEU A 393 10.96 -23.57 13.79
N SER A 394 11.08 -23.93 12.51
CA SER A 394 10.46 -25.12 11.95
C SER A 394 11.36 -26.35 12.08
N ASN A 395 10.79 -27.54 11.83
CA ASN A 395 11.54 -28.80 11.79
C ASN A 395 12.37 -29.00 10.51
N PHE A 396 12.43 -27.98 9.62
CA PHE A 396 13.20 -28.02 8.39
C PHE A 396 14.50 -27.23 8.56
N ASP A 397 15.59 -27.93 8.86
CA ASP A 397 16.84 -27.29 9.26
C ASP A 397 17.65 -26.72 8.07
N ASN A 398 18.66 -25.91 8.37
CA ASN A 398 19.49 -25.27 7.35
C ASN A 398 20.25 -26.28 6.46
N LYS A 399 20.56 -27.49 6.97
CA LYS A 399 21.26 -28.51 6.18
C LYS A 399 20.31 -29.14 5.16
N ASP A 400 19.09 -29.45 5.55
CA ASP A 400 18.05 -29.98 4.69
C ASP A 400 17.64 -28.96 3.61
N ILE A 401 17.63 -27.67 3.95
CA ILE A 401 17.41 -26.58 2.99
C ILE A 401 18.53 -26.56 1.95
N LEU A 402 19.80 -26.59 2.36
CA LEU A 402 20.94 -26.61 1.44
C LEU A 402 20.96 -27.86 0.55
N GLN A 403 20.64 -29.03 1.10
CA GLN A 403 20.51 -30.27 0.33
C GLN A 403 19.37 -30.19 -0.68
N THR A 404 18.25 -29.57 -0.31
CA THR A 404 17.11 -29.35 -1.20
C THR A 404 17.48 -28.43 -2.36
N ILE A 405 18.18 -27.33 -2.08
CA ILE A 405 18.69 -26.40 -3.10
C ILE A 405 19.64 -27.14 -4.04
N GLY A 406 20.61 -27.88 -3.52
CA GLY A 406 21.56 -28.66 -4.33
C GLY A 406 20.86 -29.66 -5.24
N PHE A 407 19.95 -30.47 -4.67
CA PHE A 407 19.18 -31.46 -5.42
C PHE A 407 18.35 -30.82 -6.54
N LEU A 408 17.60 -29.76 -6.26
CA LEU A 408 16.74 -29.10 -7.25
C LEU A 408 17.55 -28.36 -8.33
N THR A 409 18.75 -27.88 -7.99
CA THR A 409 19.67 -27.24 -8.95
C THR A 409 20.26 -28.29 -9.89
N GLU A 410 20.70 -29.44 -9.36
CA GLU A 410 21.22 -30.55 -10.16
C GLU A 410 20.16 -31.11 -11.13
N THR A 411 18.89 -31.18 -10.68
CA THR A 411 17.78 -31.65 -11.53
C THR A 411 17.20 -30.58 -12.44
N HIS A 412 17.78 -29.36 -12.44
CA HIS A 412 17.35 -28.21 -13.25
C HIS A 412 15.89 -27.81 -13.00
N ASP A 413 15.37 -28.06 -11.79
CA ASP A 413 14.01 -27.70 -11.37
C ASP A 413 13.93 -26.31 -10.73
N ILE A 414 15.08 -25.76 -10.31
CA ILE A 414 15.25 -24.35 -9.93
C ILE A 414 16.51 -23.81 -10.60
N ILE A 415 16.59 -22.49 -10.74
CA ILE A 415 17.77 -21.79 -11.24
C ILE A 415 18.47 -21.11 -10.06
N THR A 416 19.79 -21.26 -9.97
CA THR A 416 20.65 -20.45 -9.12
C THR A 416 21.58 -19.56 -9.95
N SER A 417 21.89 -18.35 -9.47
CA SER A 417 22.92 -17.49 -10.10
C SER A 417 24.33 -18.06 -9.88
N VAL A 418 25.32 -17.58 -10.64
CA VAL A 418 26.71 -18.10 -10.67
C VAL A 418 27.37 -18.17 -9.27
N ASN A 419 26.93 -17.32 -8.32
CA ASN A 419 27.40 -17.31 -6.93
C ASN A 419 26.36 -17.83 -5.91
N ASN A 420 25.30 -18.52 -6.36
CA ASN A 420 24.16 -18.95 -5.54
C ASN A 420 23.45 -17.80 -4.78
N MET A 421 23.57 -16.56 -5.27
CA MET A 421 23.00 -15.38 -4.62
C MET A 421 21.54 -15.16 -4.97
N TYR A 422 20.97 -15.88 -5.94
CA TYR A 422 19.55 -15.74 -6.30
C TYR A 422 19.00 -17.09 -6.72
N ILE A 423 17.79 -17.42 -6.26
CA ILE A 423 17.12 -18.69 -6.44
C ILE A 423 15.75 -18.41 -7.06
N SER A 424 15.42 -19.08 -8.17
CA SER A 424 14.15 -18.89 -8.87
C SER A 424 13.52 -20.21 -9.28
N ILE A 425 12.19 -20.29 -9.12
CA ILE A 425 11.35 -21.37 -9.67
C ILE A 425 11.04 -21.13 -11.15
N PHE A 426 11.16 -19.88 -11.62
CA PHE A 426 10.70 -19.49 -12.95
C PHE A 426 11.83 -19.50 -13.98
N HIS A 427 11.60 -20.20 -15.10
CA HIS A 427 12.55 -20.46 -16.18
C HIS A 427 12.45 -19.51 -17.40
N ASP A 428 11.77 -18.33 -17.33
CA ASP A 428 11.93 -17.31 -18.39
C ASP A 428 13.35 -16.73 -18.32
N THR A 429 14.24 -17.48 -18.93
CA THR A 429 15.68 -17.39 -19.01
C THR A 429 16.17 -16.23 -19.87
N HIS A 430 15.28 -15.38 -20.39
CA HIS A 430 15.67 -14.25 -21.24
C HIS A 430 15.61 -12.89 -20.56
N ASN A 431 14.86 -12.66 -19.47
CA ASN A 431 14.76 -11.30 -18.93
C ASN A 431 15.37 -11.10 -17.56
N ILE A 432 15.42 -12.09 -16.66
CA ILE A 432 15.99 -11.87 -15.32
C ILE A 432 17.48 -12.16 -15.30
N LEU A 433 17.95 -13.24 -15.92
CA LEU A 433 19.39 -13.49 -16.06
C LEU A 433 20.06 -12.49 -17.00
N GLU A 434 19.41 -12.09 -18.10
CA GLU A 434 19.92 -10.98 -18.91
C GLU A 434 19.77 -9.65 -18.20
N ALA A 435 18.68 -9.32 -17.50
CA ALA A 435 18.61 -8.05 -16.76
C ALA A 435 19.61 -8.01 -15.61
N LEU A 436 19.82 -9.11 -14.88
CA LEU A 436 20.86 -9.23 -13.85
C LEU A 436 22.24 -9.19 -14.47
N GLN A 437 22.49 -9.84 -15.62
CA GLN A 437 23.76 -9.71 -16.33
C GLN A 437 23.92 -8.33 -16.98
N ILE A 438 22.86 -7.63 -17.35
CA ILE A 438 22.88 -6.28 -17.93
C ILE A 438 23.12 -5.27 -16.81
N GLU A 439 22.48 -5.42 -15.65
CA GLU A 439 22.74 -4.61 -14.45
C GLU A 439 24.12 -4.93 -13.88
N GLU A 440 24.53 -6.20 -13.80
CA GLU A 440 25.91 -6.59 -13.48
C GLU A 440 26.89 -6.05 -14.53
N ARG A 441 26.58 -6.05 -15.83
CA ARG A 441 27.42 -5.40 -16.87
C ARG A 441 27.39 -3.88 -16.79
N LYS A 442 26.30 -3.26 -16.29
CA LYS A 442 26.23 -1.81 -16.02
C LYS A 442 27.06 -1.44 -14.79
N ILE A 443 27.06 -2.29 -13.76
CA ILE A 443 27.91 -2.17 -12.56
C ILE A 443 29.38 -2.53 -12.88
N GLN A 444 29.60 -3.53 -13.74
CA GLN A 444 30.91 -3.95 -14.27
C GLN A 444 31.40 -3.09 -15.44
N LYS A 445 30.69 -2.02 -15.84
CA LYS A 445 31.31 -0.96 -16.62
C LYS A 445 32.28 -0.22 -15.69
N ASN A 446 33.45 -0.81 -15.51
CA ASN A 446 34.64 -0.33 -14.80
C ASN A 446 34.38 0.91 -13.96
N ILE A 447 33.69 0.76 -12.84
CA ILE A 447 33.82 1.73 -11.77
C ILE A 447 35.27 1.60 -11.32
N ASP A 448 36.08 2.58 -11.68
CA ASP A 448 37.43 2.70 -11.16
C ASP A 448 37.29 3.13 -9.70
N VAL A 449 37.23 2.14 -8.80
CA VAL A 449 37.00 2.36 -7.36
C VAL A 449 38.02 3.35 -6.79
N ALA A 450 39.29 3.24 -7.20
CA ALA A 450 40.30 4.20 -6.83
C ALA A 450 39.99 5.62 -7.35
N TYR A 451 39.50 5.76 -8.58
CA TYR A 451 39.08 7.06 -9.11
C TYR A 451 37.95 7.67 -8.27
N GLU A 452 36.86 6.93 -8.03
CA GLU A 452 35.71 7.43 -7.25
C GLU A 452 36.06 7.72 -5.78
N LEU A 453 36.93 6.92 -5.16
CA LEU A 453 37.38 7.22 -3.80
C LEU A 453 38.26 8.47 -3.75
N ASN A 454 39.08 8.73 -4.77
CA ASN A 454 39.87 9.97 -4.85
C ASN A 454 39.00 11.21 -5.14
N THR A 455 37.82 11.07 -5.76
CA THR A 455 36.88 12.19 -5.97
C THR A 455 36.03 12.49 -4.74
N LEU A 456 35.72 11.47 -3.92
CA LEU A 456 34.85 11.61 -2.75
C LEU A 456 35.61 11.86 -1.45
N ILE A 457 36.82 11.32 -1.31
CA ILE A 457 37.59 11.35 -0.06
C ILE A 457 38.82 12.24 -0.24
N HIS A 458 38.79 13.41 0.39
CA HIS A 458 39.94 14.29 0.53
C HIS A 458 40.40 14.30 1.98
N LYS A 459 41.40 13.46 2.30
CA LYS A 459 41.95 13.33 3.67
C LYS A 459 43.45 13.55 3.66
N ALA A 460 43.93 14.31 4.64
CA ALA A 460 45.35 14.52 4.89
C ALA A 460 45.75 13.93 6.25
N PHE A 461 46.97 13.42 6.34
CA PHE A 461 47.60 12.92 7.55
C PHE A 461 48.73 13.85 7.97
N TYR A 462 48.78 14.16 9.26
CA TYR A 462 49.79 15.04 9.84
C TYR A 462 50.69 14.22 10.76
N PRO A 463 52.02 14.29 10.61
CA PRO A 463 52.96 13.69 11.54
C PRO A 463 53.07 14.57 12.78
N ILE A 464 52.06 14.53 13.65
CA ILE A 464 51.86 15.48 14.77
C ILE A 464 53.14 15.64 15.60
N ALA A 465 53.72 14.55 16.07
CA ALA A 465 54.93 14.61 16.92
C ALA A 465 56.14 15.26 16.21
N TYR A 466 56.34 14.99 14.92
CA TYR A 466 57.44 15.57 14.15
C TYR A 466 57.20 17.06 13.86
N ASN A 467 55.97 17.41 13.48
CA ASN A 467 55.58 18.81 13.24
C ASN A 467 55.75 19.64 14.50
N ASP A 468 55.33 19.12 15.65
CA ASP A 468 55.46 19.77 16.96
C ASP A 468 56.92 19.92 17.39
N GLU A 469 57.76 18.88 17.19
CA GLU A 469 59.19 18.92 17.55
C GLU A 469 59.97 19.97 16.74
N PHE A 470 59.68 20.07 15.43
CA PHE A 470 60.44 20.94 14.51
C PHE A 470 59.76 22.28 14.21
N ASN A 471 58.58 22.56 14.80
CA ASN A 471 57.75 23.75 14.53
C ASN A 471 57.49 23.97 13.03
N ILE A 472 57.08 22.92 12.34
CA ILE A 472 56.73 22.95 10.92
C ILE A 472 55.36 22.31 10.70
N THR A 473 54.72 22.57 9.55
CA THR A 473 53.44 21.95 9.19
C THR A 473 53.61 21.12 7.93
N ARG A 474 54.04 19.86 8.10
CA ARG A 474 54.03 18.88 7.00
C ARG A 474 52.72 18.13 6.95
N TYR A 475 52.28 17.76 5.76
CA TYR A 475 51.11 16.90 5.59
C TYR A 475 51.29 15.92 4.43
N PHE A 476 50.65 14.77 4.59
CA PHE A 476 50.60 13.72 3.58
C PHE A 476 49.17 13.56 3.07
N GLU A 477 48.99 13.58 1.76
CA GLU A 477 47.67 13.35 1.15
C GLU A 477 47.39 11.85 1.04
N LEU A 478 46.17 11.42 1.39
CA LEU A 478 45.71 10.07 1.11
C LEU A 478 45.24 9.97 -0.33
N CYS A 479 45.83 9.06 -1.09
CA CYS A 479 45.40 8.70 -2.43
C CYS A 479 45.03 7.21 -2.49
N PHE A 480 44.04 6.87 -3.32
CA PHE A 480 43.65 5.49 -3.58
C PHE A 480 44.23 5.04 -4.92
N CYS A 481 44.71 3.80 -4.99
CA CYS A 481 45.19 3.20 -6.24
C CYS A 481 44.67 1.77 -6.36
N ASN A 482 44.24 1.36 -7.56
CA ASN A 482 43.89 -0.04 -7.78
C ASN A 482 45.17 -0.87 -7.80
N GLY A 483 45.09 -2.06 -7.22
CA GLY A 483 46.14 -3.08 -7.19
C GLY A 483 46.33 -3.71 -8.56
N ASN A 484 46.76 -2.92 -9.53
CA ASN A 484 47.25 -3.33 -10.84
C ASN A 484 48.71 -2.88 -10.93
N GLU A 485 49.60 -3.80 -11.28
CA GLU A 485 51.05 -3.57 -11.36
C GLU A 485 51.42 -2.33 -12.19
N ASP A 486 50.79 -2.15 -13.35
CA ASP A 486 51.06 -1.01 -14.23
C ASP A 486 50.65 0.32 -13.60
N LYS A 487 49.52 0.34 -12.86
CA LYS A 487 49.03 1.54 -12.19
C LYS A 487 49.89 1.92 -10.98
N ILE A 488 50.40 0.92 -10.24
CA ILE A 488 51.29 1.17 -9.11
C ILE A 488 52.64 1.70 -9.60
N LYS A 489 53.20 1.13 -10.68
CA LYS A 489 54.45 1.60 -11.31
C LYS A 489 54.32 3.00 -11.94
N ALA A 490 53.11 3.41 -12.33
CA ALA A 490 52.85 4.73 -12.90
C ALA A 490 52.61 5.84 -11.86
N ILE A 491 52.67 5.55 -10.56
CA ILE A 491 52.52 6.57 -9.52
C ILE A 491 53.69 7.56 -9.61
N ASP A 492 53.36 8.84 -9.80
CA ASP A 492 54.36 9.91 -9.78
C ASP A 492 54.67 10.33 -8.34
N PHE A 493 55.86 9.95 -7.88
CA PHE A 493 56.39 10.26 -6.56
C PHE A 493 57.15 11.61 -6.51
N ASN A 494 57.30 12.32 -7.63
CA ASN A 494 58.12 13.55 -7.71
C ASN A 494 57.32 14.84 -7.49
N ASN A 495 56.14 14.77 -6.89
CA ASN A 495 55.29 15.93 -6.67
C ASN A 495 55.61 16.60 -5.32
N ASN A 496 56.17 17.81 -5.36
CA ASN A 496 56.66 18.55 -4.18
C ASN A 496 55.57 19.28 -3.37
N ASN A 497 54.30 19.05 -3.67
CA ASN A 497 53.18 19.61 -2.90
C ASN A 497 51.96 18.70 -3.09
N PRO A 498 51.54 17.89 -2.11
CA PRO A 498 51.89 17.82 -0.67
C PRO A 498 53.34 17.40 -0.33
N ASP A 499 53.74 17.46 0.95
CA ASP A 499 55.06 16.98 1.44
C ASP A 499 55.27 15.46 1.25
N GLY A 500 54.18 14.72 1.05
CA GLY A 500 54.19 13.35 0.59
C GLY A 500 52.78 12.82 0.33
N LYS A 501 52.70 11.60 -0.20
CA LYS A 501 51.44 10.90 -0.48
C LYS A 501 51.43 9.52 0.15
N ILE A 502 50.30 9.15 0.72
CA ILE A 502 50.02 7.81 1.25
C ILE A 502 49.07 7.13 0.26
N TYR A 503 49.48 6.00 -0.31
CA TYR A 503 48.67 5.27 -1.26
C TYR A 503 47.99 4.07 -0.59
N ALA A 504 46.65 4.11 -0.50
CA ALA A 504 45.84 2.96 -0.13
C ALA A 504 45.58 2.10 -1.37
N ILE A 505 46.13 0.88 -1.38
CA ILE A 505 46.01 -0.04 -2.52
C ILE A 505 44.75 -0.89 -2.39
N ILE A 506 43.88 -0.84 -3.41
CA ILE A 506 42.65 -1.61 -3.48
C ILE A 506 42.93 -2.93 -4.19
N PRO A 507 42.83 -4.10 -3.52
CA PRO A 507 43.20 -5.38 -4.13
C PRO A 507 42.24 -5.76 -5.26
N ASN A 508 42.76 -5.93 -6.48
CA ASN A 508 42.01 -6.40 -7.65
C ASN A 508 42.50 -7.79 -8.06
N ASN A 509 41.96 -8.86 -7.46
CA ASN A 509 42.28 -10.27 -7.77
C ASN A 509 43.78 -10.68 -7.74
N LEU A 510 44.70 -9.76 -7.43
CA LEU A 510 46.11 -10.07 -7.20
C LEU A 510 46.28 -10.65 -5.80
N ASP A 511 46.98 -11.77 -5.77
CA ASP A 511 47.34 -12.47 -4.54
C ASP A 511 48.19 -11.55 -3.65
N SER A 512 47.94 -11.55 -2.35
CA SER A 512 48.61 -10.66 -1.38
C SER A 512 50.14 -10.79 -1.37
N SER A 513 50.67 -11.90 -1.90
CA SER A 513 52.08 -12.16 -2.14
C SER A 513 52.67 -11.30 -3.27
N ALA A 514 51.93 -11.06 -4.36
CA ALA A 514 52.39 -10.25 -5.50
C ALA A 514 52.53 -8.76 -5.12
N ILE A 515 51.62 -8.23 -4.30
CA ILE A 515 51.69 -6.85 -3.79
C ILE A 515 52.91 -6.69 -2.87
N LYS A 516 53.22 -7.71 -2.04
CA LYS A 516 54.42 -7.71 -1.20
C LYS A 516 55.71 -7.76 -2.02
N THR A 517 55.76 -8.54 -3.09
CA THR A 517 56.93 -8.57 -3.99
C THR A 517 57.15 -7.20 -4.64
N LEU A 518 56.08 -6.57 -5.15
CA LEU A 518 56.13 -5.23 -5.74
C LEU A 518 56.59 -4.17 -4.74
N TYR A 519 56.14 -4.27 -3.48
CA TYR A 519 56.59 -3.43 -2.38
C TYR A 519 58.11 -3.50 -2.18
N TYR A 520 58.69 -4.71 -2.19
CA TYR A 520 60.13 -4.90 -2.04
C TYR A 520 60.93 -4.42 -3.26
N GLU A 521 60.39 -4.57 -4.48
CA GLU A 521 61.01 -4.04 -5.70
C GLU A 521 61.07 -2.51 -5.69
N LEU A 522 59.99 -1.83 -5.28
CA LEU A 522 59.91 -0.37 -5.24
C LEU A 522 60.70 0.24 -4.07
N ASN A 523 60.83 -0.46 -2.94
CA ASN A 523 61.65 0.01 -1.80
C ASN A 523 63.16 -0.04 -2.07
N ASN A 524 63.62 -0.84 -3.04
CA ASN A 524 65.05 -0.87 -3.42
C ASN A 524 65.46 0.35 -4.28
N SER A 525 64.51 1.13 -4.78
CA SER A 525 64.75 2.33 -5.56
C SER A 525 64.56 3.60 -4.75
N SER A 526 65.43 3.89 -3.77
CA SER A 526 65.48 5.20 -3.04
C SER A 526 64.11 5.77 -2.62
N MET A 527 63.15 4.92 -2.30
CA MET A 527 61.76 5.25 -2.01
C MET A 527 61.40 4.49 -0.73
N ASN A 528 60.81 5.19 0.24
CA ASN A 528 60.30 4.57 1.46
C ASN A 528 58.79 4.40 1.33
N LEU A 529 58.38 3.25 0.82
CA LEU A 529 56.99 2.82 0.82
C LEU A 529 56.66 2.26 2.21
N PHE A 530 55.59 2.75 2.83
CA PHE A 530 55.01 2.18 4.05
C PHE A 530 53.64 1.62 3.69
N VAL A 531 53.43 0.32 3.89
CA VAL A 531 52.15 -0.39 3.68
C VAL A 531 51.42 -0.50 4.99
#